data_AF-A0A1Q5R867-F1
#
_entry.id   AF-A0A1Q5R867-F1
#
_cell.length_a   1.000
_cell.length_b   1.000
_cell.length_c   1.000
_cell.angle_alpha   90.00
_cell.angle_beta   90.00
_cell.angle_gamma   90.00
#
_symmetry.space_group_name_H-M   'P 1'
#
loop_
_entity.id
_entity.type
_entity.pdbx_description
1 polymer ?
#
loop_
_entity_poly.entity_id
_entity_poly.type
_entity_poly.pdbx_seq_one_letter_code
_entity_poly.pdbx_strand_id
1 'polypeptide(L)'
;MMAQRRTIVVTAEMAALYVRGCELRDAGHDDVDDDSPEHDEFRAIDKRLNWTLLGRAPHEVSVLDDLSGDPPACMQRRNSPAFPDFNGWYSGRRLQEALQAALDAQRSRQR
;
A
#
# COMPACT_ATOMS: atom_id res chain seq x y z
N MET A 1 15.29 -10.61 18.20
CA MET A 1 15.93 -10.18 16.93
C MET A 1 15.53 -8.75 16.66
N MET A 2 16.50 -7.83 16.56
CA MET A 2 16.20 -6.44 16.19
C MET A 2 15.92 -6.41 14.69
N ALA A 3 14.67 -6.07 14.31
CA ALA A 3 14.32 -5.87 12.92
C ALA A 3 15.14 -4.70 12.38
N GLN A 4 16.13 -5.02 11.55
CA GLN A 4 16.91 -4.04 10.82
C GLN A 4 15.92 -3.17 10.04
N ARG A 5 15.86 -1.86 10.36
CA ARG A 5 15.07 -0.88 9.61
C ARG A 5 15.61 -0.87 8.18
N ARG A 6 15.05 -1.71 7.30
CA ARG A 6 15.29 -1.61 5.87
C ARG A 6 14.68 -0.28 5.44
N THR A 7 15.54 0.67 5.08
CA THR A 7 15.10 1.90 4.44
C THR A 7 14.58 1.51 3.07
N ILE A 8 13.26 1.66 2.87
CA ILE A 8 12.64 1.38 1.59
C ILE A 8 12.94 2.56 0.68
N VAL A 9 13.63 2.30 -0.42
CA VAL A 9 13.91 3.30 -1.45
C VAL A 9 12.72 3.34 -2.38
N VAL A 10 11.90 4.38 -2.26
CA VAL A 10 10.76 4.60 -3.15
C VAL A 10 11.27 5.03 -4.53
N THR A 11 10.92 4.27 -5.56
CA THR A 11 11.25 4.58 -6.95
C THR A 11 10.17 5.47 -7.60
N ALA A 12 10.50 6.09 -8.73
CA ALA A 12 9.52 6.84 -9.51
C ALA A 12 8.35 5.96 -10.00
N GLU A 13 8.63 4.69 -10.37
CA GLU A 13 7.60 3.72 -10.75
C GLU A 13 6.63 3.45 -9.59
N MET A 14 7.15 3.18 -8.39
CA MET A 14 6.30 2.95 -7.20
C MET A 14 5.40 4.16 -6.91
N ALA A 15 5.95 5.36 -6.99
CA ALA A 15 5.20 6.59 -6.75
C ALA A 15 4.10 6.81 -7.80
N ALA A 16 4.40 6.56 -9.09
CA ALA A 16 3.43 6.68 -10.17
C ALA A 16 2.29 5.66 -10.05
N LEU A 17 2.61 4.40 -9.76
CA LEU A 17 1.63 3.35 -9.52
C LEU A 17 0.76 3.65 -8.29
N TYR A 18 1.36 4.18 -7.22
CA TYR A 18 0.61 4.57 -6.04
C TYR A 18 -0.40 5.69 -6.33
N VAL A 19 0.01 6.74 -7.06
CA VAL A 19 -0.91 7.82 -7.48
C VAL A 19 -2.06 7.26 -8.31
N ARG A 20 -1.76 6.50 -9.36
CA ARG A 20 -2.80 5.97 -10.25
C ARG A 20 -3.73 4.99 -9.53
N GLY A 21 -3.20 4.16 -8.64
CA GLY A 21 -3.98 3.26 -7.81
C GLY A 21 -4.93 4.01 -6.87
N CYS A 22 -4.47 5.10 -6.24
CA CYS A 22 -5.33 5.95 -5.41
C CYS A 22 -6.42 6.63 -6.25
N GLU A 23 -6.10 7.14 -7.45
CA GLU A 23 -7.10 7.74 -8.34
C GLU A 23 -8.21 6.76 -8.73
N LEU A 24 -7.85 5.52 -9.06
CA LEU A 24 -8.80 4.47 -9.42
C LEU A 24 -9.68 4.06 -8.25
N ARG A 25 -9.10 3.88 -7.06
CA ARG A 25 -9.83 3.61 -5.82
C ARG A 25 -10.81 4.74 -5.47
N ASP A 26 -10.35 5.98 -5.53
CA ASP A 26 -11.19 7.13 -5.20
C ASP A 26 -12.35 7.31 -6.22
N ALA A 27 -12.20 6.76 -7.42
CA ALA A 27 -13.26 6.64 -8.42
C ALA A 27 -14.18 5.41 -8.24
N GLY A 28 -13.86 4.52 -7.29
CA GLY A 28 -14.65 3.33 -6.96
C GLY A 28 -14.30 2.07 -7.75
N HIS A 29 -13.15 2.04 -8.43
CA HIS A 29 -12.72 0.90 -9.26
C HIS A 29 -11.95 -0.18 -8.47
N ASP A 30 -11.97 -0.13 -7.15
CA ASP A 30 -11.38 -1.14 -6.26
C ASP A 30 -12.39 -2.24 -5.84
N ASP A 31 -13.67 -2.09 -6.20
CA ASP A 31 -14.71 -3.08 -5.89
C ASP A 31 -14.52 -4.38 -6.68
N VAL A 32 -14.63 -5.52 -6.00
CA VAL A 32 -14.47 -6.86 -6.59
C VAL A 32 -15.58 -7.23 -7.57
N ASP A 33 -16.72 -6.55 -7.49
CA ASP A 33 -17.86 -6.74 -8.39
C ASP A 33 -17.80 -5.80 -9.61
N ASP A 34 -16.75 -4.97 -9.76
CA ASP A 34 -16.54 -4.11 -10.93
C ASP A 34 -15.81 -4.88 -12.05
N ASP A 35 -16.48 -5.08 -13.19
CA ASP A 35 -15.91 -5.73 -14.38
C ASP A 35 -15.35 -4.70 -15.41
N SER A 36 -15.15 -3.45 -15.00
CA SER A 36 -14.64 -2.39 -15.88
C SER A 36 -13.15 -2.58 -16.22
N PRO A 37 -12.69 -2.07 -17.39
CA PRO A 37 -11.25 -2.00 -17.70
C PRO A 37 -10.44 -1.25 -16.64
N GLU A 38 -11.05 -0.27 -15.98
CA GLU A 38 -10.45 0.50 -14.88
C GLU A 38 -10.21 -0.37 -13.64
N HIS A 39 -11.11 -1.30 -13.34
CA HIS A 39 -10.90 -2.30 -12.29
C HIS A 39 -9.75 -3.25 -12.64
N ASP A 40 -9.68 -3.72 -13.88
CA ASP A 40 -8.55 -4.53 -14.35
C ASP A 40 -7.22 -3.78 -14.21
N GLU A 41 -7.21 -2.48 -14.52
CA GLU A 41 -6.05 -1.60 -14.30
C GLU A 41 -5.70 -1.51 -12.81
N PHE A 42 -6.69 -1.28 -11.94
CA PHE A 42 -6.49 -1.22 -10.49
C PHE A 42 -5.86 -2.51 -9.96
N ARG A 43 -6.39 -3.68 -10.34
CA ARG A 43 -5.83 -4.99 -9.94
C ARG A 43 -4.41 -5.20 -10.44
N ALA A 44 -4.11 -4.78 -11.67
CA ALA A 44 -2.76 -4.87 -12.21
C ALA A 44 -1.78 -4.00 -11.43
N ILE A 45 -2.19 -2.76 -11.11
CA ILE A 45 -1.42 -1.83 -10.29
C ILE A 45 -1.20 -2.38 -8.89
N ASP A 46 -2.27 -2.82 -8.22
CA ASP A 46 -2.21 -3.38 -6.87
C ASP A 46 -1.21 -4.53 -6.78
N LYS A 47 -1.30 -5.48 -7.71
CA LYS A 47 -0.39 -6.62 -7.80
C LYS A 47 1.06 -6.20 -8.08
N ARG A 48 1.27 -5.27 -9.01
CA ARG A 48 2.61 -4.79 -9.36
C ARG A 48 3.24 -4.07 -8.17
N LEU A 49 2.52 -3.14 -7.57
CA LEU A 49 3.00 -2.33 -6.46
C LEU A 49 3.22 -3.19 -5.21
N ASN A 50 2.19 -3.87 -4.72
CA ASN A 50 2.25 -4.58 -3.44
C ASN A 50 3.14 -5.82 -3.52
N TRP A 51 2.94 -6.71 -4.49
CA TRP A 51 3.62 -8.01 -4.49
C TRP A 51 5.00 -7.93 -5.12
N THR A 52 5.15 -7.19 -6.22
CA THR A 52 6.40 -7.20 -6.99
C THR A 52 7.40 -6.17 -6.46
N LEU A 53 6.94 -4.92 -6.27
CA LEU A 53 7.83 -3.81 -5.92
C LEU A 53 8.04 -3.68 -4.41
N LEU A 54 6.97 -3.81 -3.62
CA LEU A 54 7.02 -3.69 -2.15
C LEU A 54 7.28 -5.03 -1.44
N GLY A 55 7.12 -6.16 -2.16
CA GLY A 55 7.39 -7.50 -1.62
C GLY A 55 6.43 -7.91 -0.50
N ARG A 56 5.21 -7.38 -0.50
CA ARG A 56 4.18 -7.68 0.49
C ARG A 56 3.64 -9.09 0.32
N ALA A 57 3.29 -9.71 1.44
CA ALA A 57 2.74 -11.05 1.42
C ALA A 57 1.24 -11.03 1.03
N PRO A 58 0.70 -12.10 0.42
CA PRO A 58 -0.69 -12.10 -0.06
C PRO A 58 -1.78 -11.93 1.02
N HIS A 59 -1.44 -12.14 2.29
CA HIS A 59 -2.36 -11.97 3.41
C HIS A 59 -2.28 -10.57 4.04
N GLU A 60 -1.35 -9.74 3.59
CA GLU A 60 -1.22 -8.37 4.04
C GLU A 60 -2.18 -7.47 3.26
N VAL A 61 -2.71 -6.46 3.93
CA VAL A 61 -3.53 -5.42 3.33
C VAL A 61 -2.75 -4.63 2.28
N SER A 62 -3.44 -4.10 1.28
CA SER A 62 -2.82 -3.29 0.23
C SER A 62 -2.38 -1.94 0.79
N VAL A 63 -1.28 -1.39 0.27
CA VAL A 63 -0.97 0.04 0.50
C VAL A 63 -1.95 0.97 -0.20
N LEU A 64 -2.86 0.46 -1.04
CA LEU A 64 -3.94 1.24 -1.62
C LEU A 64 -5.19 1.25 -0.73
N ASP A 65 -5.27 0.42 0.31
CA ASP A 65 -6.40 0.45 1.25
C ASP A 65 -6.38 1.71 2.13
N ASP A 66 -7.52 2.07 2.75
CA ASP A 66 -7.52 3.07 3.82
C ASP A 66 -6.93 2.46 5.09
N LEU A 67 -5.66 2.74 5.34
CA LEU A 67 -4.95 2.31 6.55
C LEU A 67 -4.88 3.42 7.60
N SER A 68 -5.81 4.39 7.61
CA SER A 68 -5.89 5.39 8.68
C SER A 68 -6.39 4.77 10.00
N GLY A 69 -6.12 5.43 11.14
CA GLY A 69 -6.67 5.02 12.43
C GLY A 69 -6.06 3.76 13.06
N ASP A 70 -6.88 2.85 13.57
CA ASP A 70 -6.46 1.55 14.11
C ASP A 70 -7.00 0.41 13.24
N PRO A 71 -6.29 -0.73 13.15
CA PRO A 71 -6.79 -1.89 12.41
C PRO A 71 -8.14 -2.35 12.96
N PRO A 72 -9.07 -2.84 12.12
CA PRO A 72 -10.30 -3.45 12.58
C PRO A 72 -10.05 -4.59 13.58
N ALA A 73 -10.95 -4.76 14.55
CA ALA A 73 -10.80 -5.78 15.61
C ALA A 73 -10.62 -7.21 15.05
N CYS A 74 -11.25 -7.53 13.91
CA CYS A 74 -11.07 -8.83 13.25
C CYS A 74 -9.65 -9.05 12.75
N MET A 75 -8.95 -8.00 12.31
CA MET A 75 -7.54 -8.06 11.90
C MET A 75 -6.61 -8.10 13.11
N GLN A 76 -6.88 -7.29 14.14
CA GLN A 76 -6.11 -7.28 15.38
C GLN A 76 -6.06 -8.66 16.06
N ARG A 77 -7.17 -9.40 16.05
CA ARG A 77 -7.24 -10.76 16.62
C ARG A 77 -6.29 -11.77 15.96
N ARG A 78 -5.82 -11.50 14.74
CA ARG A 78 -4.83 -12.36 14.05
C ARG A 78 -3.39 -12.02 14.41
N ASN A 79 -3.15 -10.87 15.04
CA ASN A 79 -1.83 -10.51 15.52
C ASN A 79 -1.47 -11.35 16.75
N SER A 80 -0.19 -11.68 16.88
CA SER A 80 0.36 -12.41 18.02
C SER A 80 1.69 -11.78 18.45
N PRO A 81 2.24 -12.11 19.63
CA PRO A 81 3.57 -11.63 20.01
C PRO A 81 4.67 -12.00 19.00
N ALA A 82 4.53 -13.13 18.30
CA ALA A 82 5.46 -13.57 17.26
C ALA A 82 5.25 -12.82 15.92
N PHE A 83 4.02 -12.41 15.63
CA PHE A 83 3.62 -11.72 14.41
C PHE A 83 2.73 -10.51 14.78
N PRO A 84 3.32 -9.42 15.29
CA PRO A 84 2.55 -8.29 15.82
C PRO A 84 1.84 -7.47 14.74
N ASP A 85 2.21 -7.67 13.46
CA ASP A 85 1.62 -7.01 12.30
C ASP A 85 1.29 -8.05 11.21
N PHE A 86 0.56 -9.11 11.57
CA PHE A 86 0.32 -10.24 10.68
C PHE A 86 -0.34 -9.82 9.37
N ASN A 87 -1.37 -8.97 9.41
CA ASN A 87 -2.02 -8.48 8.20
C ASN A 87 -1.30 -7.29 7.56
N GLY A 88 -0.10 -6.92 8.02
CA GLY A 88 0.71 -5.85 7.45
C GLY A 88 0.08 -4.45 7.57
N TRP A 89 -0.84 -4.22 8.50
CA TRP A 89 -1.54 -2.93 8.65
C TRP A 89 -0.58 -1.79 8.98
N TYR A 90 0.27 -1.98 9.99
CA TYR A 90 1.18 -0.92 10.45
C TYR A 90 2.35 -0.73 9.48
N SER A 91 2.90 -1.82 8.95
CA SER A 91 3.93 -1.78 7.90
C SER A 91 3.41 -1.16 6.60
N GLY A 92 2.15 -1.45 6.23
CA GLY A 92 1.46 -0.88 5.07
C GLY A 92 1.27 0.64 5.22
N ARG A 93 0.83 1.10 6.39
CA ARG A 93 0.74 2.55 6.67
C ARG A 93 2.09 3.25 6.53
N ARG A 94 3.16 2.67 7.06
CA ARG A 94 4.50 3.25 6.93
C ARG A 94 4.98 3.32 5.48
N LEU A 95 4.51 2.40 4.63
CA LEU A 95 4.77 2.42 3.21
C LEU A 95 3.97 3.53 2.50
N GLN A 96 2.69 3.70 2.83
CA GLN A 96 1.88 4.83 2.34
C GLN A 96 2.54 6.18 2.68
N GLU A 97 2.98 6.35 3.92
CA GLU A 97 3.69 7.55 4.37
C GLU A 97 4.98 7.80 3.56
N ALA A 98 5.76 6.75 3.29
CA ALA A 98 6.98 6.85 2.49
C ALA A 98 6.70 7.19 1.01
N LEU A 99 5.67 6.58 0.42
CA LEU A 99 5.22 6.87 -0.95
C LEU A 99 4.74 8.32 -1.07
N GLN A 100 3.92 8.78 -0.11
CA GLN A 100 3.44 10.15 -0.07
C GLN A 100 4.59 11.16 0.10
N ALA A 101 5.53 10.90 1.01
CA ALA A 101 6.69 11.75 1.22
C ALA A 101 7.58 11.86 -0.04
N ALA A 102 7.72 10.77 -0.81
CA ALA A 102 8.44 10.78 -2.07
C ALA A 102 7.76 11.67 -3.12
N LEU A 103 6.42 11.61 -3.22
CA LEU A 103 5.63 12.46 -4.11
C LEU A 103 5.76 13.94 -3.73
N ASP A 104 5.67 14.26 -2.45
CA ASP A 104 5.77 15.64 -1.97
C ASP A 104 7.18 16.21 -2.24
N ALA A 105 8.23 15.41 -2.02
CA ALA A 105 9.60 15.80 -2.34
C ALA A 105 9.82 16.06 -3.84
N GLN A 106 9.16 15.32 -4.73
CA GLN A 106 9.21 15.57 -6.18
C GLN A 106 8.53 16.89 -6.54
N ARG A 107 7.35 17.17 -5.96
CA ARG A 107 6.60 18.42 -6.16
C ARG A 107 7.38 19.65 -5.70
N SER A 108 8.09 19.55 -4.57
CA SER A 108 8.91 20.65 -4.06
C SER A 108 10.12 20.97 -4.93
N ARG A 109 10.65 20.00 -5.71
CA ARG A 109 11.80 20.21 -6.61
C ARG A 109 11.43 20.83 -7.95
N GLN A 110 10.14 20.83 -8.30
CA GLN A 110 9.61 21.39 -9.55
C GLN A 110 9.15 22.85 -9.42
N ARG A 111 9.21 23.42 -8.20
CA ARG A 111 8.90 24.82 -7.90
C ARG A 111 10.19 25.63 -7.75
#